data_AF-A0A915Z6V2-F1
#
_entry.id   AF-A0A915Z6V2-F1
#
_cell.length_a   1.000
_cell.length_b   1.000
_cell.length_c   1.000
_cell.angle_alpha   90.00
_cell.angle_beta   90.00
_cell.angle_gamma   90.00
#
_symmetry.space_group_name_H-M   'P 1'
#
loop_
_entity.id
_entity.type
_entity.pdbx_description
1 polymer ?
#
loop_
_entity_poly.entity_id
_entity_poly.type
_entity_poly.pdbx_seq_one_letter_code
_entity_poly.pdbx_strand_id
1 'polypeptide(L)'
;MQYASEGDLHKILREKFTKITWNKQKLAILWQISEGLETIHKSEFIHRDFHSGNILSNLSNGKKHRWQIGDLGLSQHVNSAQSNNEIYGVIPYVAPEIFKGSAFSKESDIYCVERPEITEDTPECYAELMKRCWDSDPTKRPLITEIRKTFSKWFHRNNDLEQFKQAEIKRKELIKLKKLGPEFNGKTHPSAIYTSRSLRPFISSCSSIFSKDYNSIELELDIDIKSSNILGTKRNIEELEINSYGNSGKHIKN
;
A
#
# COMPACT_ATOMS: atom_id res chain seq x y z
N MET A 1 -18.87 -14.43 15.41
CA MET A 1 -18.36 -14.19 14.04
C MET A 1 -18.60 -15.47 13.22
N GLN A 2 -18.99 -15.36 11.95
CA GLN A 2 -19.14 -16.54 11.08
C GLN A 2 -17.75 -17.09 10.71
N TYR A 3 -17.57 -18.40 10.75
CA TYR A 3 -16.30 -19.02 10.35
C TYR A 3 -16.10 -18.94 8.83
N ALA A 4 -14.94 -18.43 8.41
CA ALA A 4 -14.53 -18.34 7.01
C ALA A 4 -13.67 -19.56 6.64
N SER A 5 -14.30 -20.56 6.02
CA SER A 5 -13.68 -21.89 5.82
C SER A 5 -12.48 -21.90 4.88
N GLU A 6 -12.35 -20.91 3.99
CA GLU A 6 -11.27 -20.84 3.00
C GLU A 6 -10.09 -19.97 3.46
N GLY A 7 -10.20 -19.33 4.64
CA GLY A 7 -9.18 -18.41 5.16
C GLY A 7 -9.21 -17.02 4.52
N ASP A 8 -8.08 -16.33 4.56
CA ASP A 8 -7.91 -14.96 4.08
C ASP A 8 -7.39 -14.87 2.62
N LEU A 9 -7.63 -13.73 1.98
CA LEU A 9 -7.24 -13.45 0.60
C LEU A 9 -5.72 -13.50 0.42
N HIS A 10 -4.95 -13.03 1.40
CA HIS A 10 -3.49 -13.04 1.33
C HIS A 10 -2.93 -14.47 1.20
N LYS A 11 -3.43 -15.40 2.01
CA LYS A 11 -3.10 -16.83 1.92
C LYS A 11 -3.57 -17.43 0.60
N ILE A 12 -4.81 -17.16 0.20
CA ILE A 12 -5.38 -17.67 -1.06
C ILE A 12 -4.57 -17.19 -2.27
N LEU A 13 -4.14 -15.93 -2.30
CA LEU A 13 -3.31 -15.38 -3.38
C LEU A 13 -1.95 -16.07 -3.43
N ARG A 14 -1.31 -16.40 -2.31
CA ARG A 14 -0.05 -17.17 -2.32
C ARG A 14 -0.22 -18.58 -2.87
N GLU A 15 -1.27 -19.29 -2.45
CA GLU A 15 -1.45 -20.70 -2.81
C GLU A 15 -2.07 -20.89 -4.20
N LYS A 16 -2.97 -19.99 -4.60
CA LYS A 16 -3.82 -20.12 -5.78
C LYS A 16 -3.59 -18.99 -6.80
N PHE A 17 -2.46 -18.26 -6.72
CA PHE A 17 -2.12 -17.15 -7.61
C PHE A 17 -2.43 -17.44 -9.09
N THR A 18 -1.94 -18.57 -9.60
CA THR A 18 -2.05 -18.94 -11.02
C THR A 18 -3.49 -19.25 -11.44
N LYS A 19 -4.37 -19.59 -10.49
CA LYS A 19 -5.75 -20.01 -10.70
C LYS A 19 -6.76 -18.85 -10.67
N ILE A 20 -6.38 -17.69 -10.14
CA ILE A 20 -7.25 -16.51 -10.01
C ILE A 20 -7.02 -15.57 -11.20
N THR A 21 -7.98 -15.55 -12.11
CA THR A 21 -7.87 -14.91 -13.43
C THR A 21 -8.52 -13.53 -13.49
N TRP A 22 -8.10 -12.71 -14.45
CA TRP A 22 -8.78 -11.46 -14.79
C TRP A 22 -10.14 -11.69 -15.43
N ASN A 23 -10.38 -12.88 -15.99
CA ASN A 23 -11.66 -13.27 -16.57
C ASN A 23 -12.70 -13.57 -15.46
N LYS A 24 -13.22 -12.50 -14.86
CA LYS A 24 -14.26 -12.42 -13.82
C LYS A 24 -13.84 -12.72 -12.38
N GLN A 25 -12.85 -13.56 -12.09
CA GLN A 25 -12.54 -13.94 -10.71
C GLN A 25 -11.96 -12.77 -9.89
N LYS A 26 -10.89 -12.14 -10.37
CA LYS A 26 -10.31 -10.93 -9.73
C LYS A 26 -11.36 -9.82 -9.63
N LEU A 27 -12.13 -9.60 -10.69
CA LEU A 27 -13.20 -8.59 -10.70
C LEU A 27 -14.32 -8.88 -9.70
N ALA A 28 -14.71 -10.14 -9.51
CA ALA A 28 -15.69 -10.53 -8.50
C ALA A 28 -15.19 -10.31 -7.07
N ILE A 29 -13.90 -10.56 -6.84
CA ILE A 29 -13.22 -10.33 -5.55
C ILE A 29 -13.24 -8.82 -5.26
N LEU A 30 -12.69 -8.02 -6.17
CA LEU A 30 -12.61 -6.55 -6.07
C LEU A 30 -13.99 -5.91 -5.86
N TRP A 31 -15.00 -6.35 -6.62
CA TRP A 31 -16.37 -5.83 -6.49
C TRP A 31 -16.94 -6.11 -5.09
N GLN A 32 -16.85 -7.35 -4.58
CA GLN A 32 -17.37 -7.72 -3.25
C GLN A 32 -16.63 -6.99 -2.12
N ILE A 33 -15.32 -6.88 -2.22
CA ILE A 33 -14.49 -6.14 -1.25
C ILE A 33 -14.91 -4.67 -1.21
N SER A 34 -15.05 -4.02 -2.38
CA SER A 34 -15.46 -2.63 -2.46
C SER A 34 -16.88 -2.38 -1.94
N GLU A 35 -17.78 -3.36 -2.09
CA GLU A 35 -19.13 -3.31 -1.54
C GLU A 35 -19.13 -3.40 -0.01
N GLY A 36 -18.29 -4.29 0.56
CA GLY A 36 -18.05 -4.36 2.00
C GLY A 36 -17.52 -3.04 2.55
N LEU A 37 -16.49 -2.47 1.91
CA LEU A 37 -15.87 -1.24 2.40
C LEU A 37 -16.81 -0.04 2.27
N GLU A 38 -17.60 0.01 1.19
CA GLU A 38 -18.66 1.01 1.03
C GLU A 38 -19.69 0.91 2.17
N THR A 39 -20.02 -0.30 2.62
CA THR A 39 -20.96 -0.51 3.72
C THR A 39 -20.40 0.01 5.05
N ILE A 40 -19.11 -0.24 5.32
CA ILE A 40 -18.41 0.30 6.51
C ILE A 40 -18.43 1.83 6.47
N HIS A 41 -18.03 2.43 5.35
CA HIS A 41 -17.95 3.88 5.18
C HIS A 41 -19.32 4.56 5.27
N LYS A 42 -20.39 3.96 4.72
CA LYS A 42 -21.77 4.45 4.84
C LYS A 42 -22.32 4.36 6.26
N SER A 43 -21.76 3.48 7.07
CA SER A 43 -22.10 3.38 8.50
C SER A 43 -21.31 4.39 9.35
N GLU A 44 -20.58 5.31 8.72
CA GLU A 44 -19.73 6.31 9.38
C GLU A 44 -18.59 5.71 10.21
N PHE A 45 -18.08 4.53 9.79
CA PHE A 45 -16.87 3.91 10.32
C PHE A 45 -15.70 3.96 9.34
N ILE A 46 -14.50 3.96 9.90
CA ILE A 46 -13.21 3.82 9.22
C ILE A 46 -12.62 2.49 9.68
N HIS A 47 -12.14 1.67 8.75
CA HIS A 47 -11.61 0.34 9.06
C HIS A 47 -10.26 0.42 9.78
N ARG A 48 -9.35 1.28 9.28
CA ARG A 48 -7.99 1.56 9.81
C ARG A 48 -6.96 0.45 9.68
N ASP A 49 -7.36 -0.70 9.18
CA ASP A 49 -6.50 -1.88 9.04
C ASP A 49 -6.95 -2.74 7.86
N PHE A 50 -7.25 -2.07 6.76
CA PHE A 50 -7.81 -2.71 5.59
C PHE A 50 -6.69 -3.34 4.76
N HIS A 51 -6.59 -4.67 4.71
CA HIS A 51 -5.59 -5.35 3.88
C HIS A 51 -6.05 -6.78 3.52
N SER A 52 -5.35 -7.42 2.58
CA SER A 52 -5.65 -8.77 2.08
C SER A 52 -5.71 -9.87 3.17
N GLY A 53 -5.10 -9.66 4.34
CA GLY A 53 -5.17 -10.57 5.48
C GLY A 53 -6.48 -10.46 6.26
N ASN A 54 -7.16 -9.31 6.17
CA ASN A 54 -8.46 -9.05 6.79
C ASN A 54 -9.62 -9.25 5.81
N ILE A 55 -9.35 -9.78 4.61
CA ILE A 55 -10.37 -10.12 3.62
C ILE A 55 -10.58 -11.63 3.65
N LEU A 56 -11.72 -12.06 4.17
CA LEU A 56 -12.03 -13.46 4.43
C LEU A 56 -12.89 -14.06 3.32
N SER A 57 -12.66 -15.34 3.04
CA SER A 57 -13.39 -16.10 2.03
C SER A 57 -14.21 -17.22 2.64
N ASN A 58 -15.47 -17.35 2.21
CA ASN A 58 -16.34 -18.44 2.57
C ASN A 58 -16.98 -19.08 1.33
N LEU A 59 -17.15 -20.40 1.33
CA LEU A 59 -17.82 -21.12 0.25
C LEU A 59 -19.34 -21.12 0.46
N SER A 60 -20.06 -20.38 -0.38
CA SER A 60 -21.51 -20.50 -0.47
C SER A 60 -21.88 -21.75 -1.26
N ASN A 61 -22.66 -22.64 -0.65
CA ASN A 61 -23.17 -23.90 -1.22
C ASN A 61 -22.07 -24.77 -1.88
N GLY A 62 -20.83 -24.68 -1.38
CA GLY A 62 -19.67 -25.43 -1.90
C GLY A 62 -19.19 -25.04 -3.30
N LYS A 63 -19.73 -23.98 -3.92
CA LYS A 63 -19.43 -23.64 -5.34
C LYS A 63 -19.00 -22.20 -5.60
N LYS A 64 -19.35 -21.25 -4.72
CA LYS A 64 -19.07 -19.82 -4.97
C LYS A 64 -18.44 -19.16 -3.75
N HIS A 65 -17.27 -18.55 -3.94
CA HIS A 65 -16.63 -17.73 -2.91
C HIS A 65 -17.46 -16.47 -2.63
N ARG A 66 -17.77 -16.24 -1.36
CA ARG A 66 -18.24 -14.97 -0.82
C ARG A 66 -17.08 -14.33 -0.07
N TRP A 67 -16.76 -13.10 -0.42
CA TRP A 67 -15.68 -12.33 0.19
C TRP A 67 -16.26 -11.32 1.17
N GLN A 68 -15.69 -11.26 2.35
CA GLN A 68 -16.16 -10.40 3.43
C GLN A 68 -14.97 -9.73 4.11
N ILE A 69 -15.17 -8.50 4.55
CA ILE A 69 -14.18 -7.79 5.34
C ILE A 69 -14.32 -8.24 6.80
N GLY A 70 -13.22 -8.68 7.37
CA GLY A 70 -13.09 -9.10 8.77
C GLY A 70 -12.29 -8.07 9.59
N ASP A 71 -12.03 -8.44 10.84
CA ASP A 71 -11.22 -7.69 11.80
C ASP A 71 -11.52 -6.17 11.90
N LEU A 72 -12.66 -5.87 12.52
CA LEU A 72 -13.05 -4.50 12.84
C LEU A 72 -12.54 -4.04 14.23
N GLY A 73 -11.57 -4.75 14.82
CA GLY A 73 -11.08 -4.47 16.17
C GLY A 73 -10.42 -3.10 16.32
N LEU A 74 -9.89 -2.56 15.21
CA LEU A 74 -9.29 -1.23 15.14
C LEU A 74 -10.24 -0.18 14.53
N SER A 75 -11.43 -0.59 14.07
CA SER A 75 -12.35 0.30 13.39
C SER A 75 -12.91 1.36 14.33
N GLN A 76 -13.10 2.56 13.79
CA GLN A 76 -13.47 3.72 14.58
C GLN A 76 -14.52 4.57 13.86
N HIS A 77 -15.48 5.10 14.61
CA HIS A 77 -16.48 6.02 14.07
C HIS A 77 -15.81 7.36 13.71
N VAL A 78 -16.16 7.97 12.58
CA VAL A 78 -15.53 9.19 12.06
C VAL A 78 -15.46 10.36 13.06
N ASN A 79 -16.46 10.48 13.95
CA ASN A 79 -16.57 11.57 14.93
C ASN A 79 -15.99 11.24 16.31
N SER A 80 -15.43 10.05 16.52
CA SER A 80 -14.95 9.70 17.86
C SER A 80 -13.65 10.43 18.18
N ALA A 81 -13.57 10.99 19.39
CA ALA A 81 -12.41 11.73 19.85
C ALA A 81 -11.14 10.88 19.66
N GLN A 82 -10.08 11.47 19.09
CA GLN A 82 -8.78 10.83 18.92
C GLN A 82 -8.18 10.52 20.29
N SER A 83 -8.57 9.39 20.87
CA SER A 83 -8.13 9.03 22.21
C SER A 83 -6.74 8.39 22.20
N ASN A 84 -6.24 7.94 21.05
CA ASN A 84 -4.87 7.44 20.90
C ASN A 84 -4.35 7.66 19.47
N ASN A 85 -3.31 8.50 19.31
CA ASN A 85 -2.50 8.62 18.08
C ASN A 85 -1.63 7.36 17.84
N GLU A 86 -2.09 6.20 18.27
CA GLU A 86 -1.37 4.96 18.04
C GLU A 86 -1.69 4.46 16.64
N ILE A 87 -0.64 4.43 15.83
CA ILE A 87 -0.72 3.95 14.46
C ILE A 87 -0.57 2.44 14.50
N TYR A 88 -1.61 1.75 14.06
CA TYR A 88 -1.62 0.31 13.86
C TYR A 88 -1.67 -0.01 12.37
N GLY A 89 -1.21 -1.20 12.02
CA GLY A 89 -1.44 -1.79 10.71
C GLY A 89 -0.22 -2.48 10.16
N VAL A 90 -0.24 -2.73 8.85
CA VAL A 90 0.84 -3.33 8.08
C VAL A 90 1.46 -2.25 7.20
N ILE A 91 2.72 -1.84 7.46
CA ILE A 91 3.36 -0.62 6.91
C ILE A 91 3.05 -0.35 5.43
N PRO A 92 3.18 -1.33 4.49
CA PRO A 92 2.89 -1.11 3.06
C PRO A 92 1.46 -0.64 2.75
N TYR A 93 0.50 -0.90 3.64
CA TYR A 93 -0.90 -0.53 3.49
C TYR A 93 -1.22 0.81 4.16
N VAL A 94 -0.36 1.36 5.02
CA VAL A 94 -0.67 2.60 5.76
C VAL A 94 -0.49 3.81 4.86
N ALA A 95 -1.51 4.68 4.82
CA ALA A 95 -1.49 5.88 4.00
C ALA A 95 -0.44 6.91 4.48
N PRO A 96 0.22 7.64 3.56
CA PRO A 96 1.35 8.51 3.89
C PRO A 96 1.01 9.63 4.88
N GLU A 97 -0.21 10.17 4.84
CA GLU A 97 -0.69 11.20 5.75
C GLU A 97 -0.77 10.72 7.21
N ILE A 98 -0.99 9.43 7.45
CA ILE A 98 -1.04 8.86 8.79
C ILE A 98 0.34 8.93 9.45
N PHE A 99 1.41 8.70 8.69
CA PHE A 99 2.78 8.89 9.18
C PHE A 99 3.13 10.36 9.45
N LYS A 100 2.41 11.30 8.82
CA LYS A 100 2.53 12.74 9.08
C LYS A 100 1.68 13.20 10.29
N GLY A 101 1.05 12.28 11.00
CA GLY A 101 0.24 12.57 12.19
C GLY A 101 -1.20 12.97 11.89
N SER A 102 -1.65 12.87 10.64
CA SER A 102 -3.07 13.05 10.31
C SER A 102 -3.94 11.96 10.94
N ALA A 103 -5.19 12.30 11.21
CA ALA A 103 -6.18 11.33 11.65
C ALA A 103 -6.46 10.30 10.55
N PHE A 104 -6.81 9.08 10.95
CA PHE A 104 -7.41 8.13 10.03
C PHE A 104 -8.72 8.69 9.47
N SER A 105 -8.96 8.42 8.20
CA SER A 105 -10.15 8.86 7.48
C SER A 105 -10.63 7.78 6.50
N LYS A 106 -11.80 7.97 5.88
CA LYS A 106 -12.29 7.05 4.85
C LYS A 106 -11.31 6.99 3.66
N GLU A 107 -10.68 8.11 3.32
CA GLU A 107 -9.66 8.23 2.28
C GLU A 107 -8.39 7.45 2.63
N SER A 108 -8.05 7.35 3.93
CA SER A 108 -6.93 6.50 4.37
C SER A 108 -7.21 5.01 4.11
N ASP A 109 -8.45 4.54 4.27
CA ASP A 109 -8.83 3.16 3.89
C ASP A 109 -8.75 2.95 2.37
N ILE A 110 -9.00 3.98 1.55
CA ILE A 110 -8.90 3.89 0.08
C ILE A 110 -7.47 3.63 -0.38
N TYR A 111 -6.50 4.25 0.27
CA TYR A 111 -5.09 4.01 -0.02
C TYR A 111 -4.71 2.53 0.16
N CYS A 112 -5.33 1.88 1.15
CA CYS A 112 -5.05 0.51 1.55
C CYS A 112 -5.62 -0.56 0.60
N VAL A 113 -6.37 -0.18 -0.46
CA VAL A 113 -7.22 -1.11 -1.25
C VAL A 113 -6.47 -2.28 -1.88
N GLU A 114 -5.17 -2.14 -2.09
CA GLU A 114 -4.11 -3.15 -2.11
C GLU A 114 -2.92 -2.48 -2.84
N ARG A 115 -1.67 -2.68 -2.42
CA ARG A 115 -0.49 -2.10 -3.11
C ARG A 115 0.39 -3.18 -3.75
N PRO A 116 -0.14 -3.99 -4.70
CA PRO A 116 0.71 -4.90 -5.45
C PRO A 116 1.58 -4.10 -6.43
N GLU A 117 2.68 -4.72 -6.83
CA GLU A 117 3.44 -4.26 -7.98
C GLU A 117 2.53 -4.26 -9.22
N ILE A 118 2.50 -3.15 -9.96
CA ILE A 118 1.82 -3.09 -11.26
C ILE A 118 2.74 -3.77 -12.27
N THR A 119 2.43 -5.02 -12.58
CA THR A 119 3.14 -5.85 -13.56
C THR A 119 2.55 -5.68 -14.95
N GLU A 120 3.29 -6.14 -15.97
CA GLU A 120 2.85 -6.08 -17.38
C GLU A 120 1.51 -6.81 -17.66
N ASP A 121 1.05 -7.72 -16.79
CA ASP A 121 -0.26 -8.37 -16.89
C ASP A 121 -1.40 -7.63 -16.20
N THR A 122 -1.16 -6.40 -15.74
CA THR A 122 -2.18 -5.57 -15.11
C THR A 122 -2.97 -4.82 -16.20
N PRO A 123 -4.31 -4.94 -16.24
CA PRO A 123 -5.13 -4.17 -17.16
C PRO A 123 -4.92 -2.67 -16.93
N GLU A 124 -4.74 -1.89 -18.01
CA GLU A 124 -4.46 -0.46 -17.92
C GLU A 124 -5.53 0.30 -17.13
N CYS A 125 -6.81 0.04 -17.44
CA CYS A 125 -7.92 0.65 -16.70
C CYS A 125 -7.90 0.37 -15.19
N TYR A 126 -7.40 -0.80 -14.77
CA TYR A 126 -7.24 -1.13 -13.35
C TYR A 126 -6.02 -0.41 -12.77
N ALA A 127 -4.88 -0.40 -13.48
CA ALA A 127 -3.68 0.31 -13.06
C ALA A 127 -3.93 1.80 -12.82
N GLU A 128 -4.68 2.46 -13.72
CA GLU A 128 -5.06 3.87 -13.58
C GLU A 128 -5.95 4.13 -12.36
N LEU A 129 -6.90 3.23 -12.07
CA LEU A 129 -7.70 3.31 -10.86
C LEU A 129 -6.84 3.15 -9.59
N MET A 130 -5.89 2.20 -9.60
CA MET A 130 -4.98 1.97 -8.47
C MET A 130 -4.10 3.20 -8.20
N LYS A 131 -3.52 3.81 -9.24
CA LYS A 131 -2.73 5.05 -9.11
C LYS A 131 -3.53 6.17 -8.44
N ARG A 132 -4.81 6.35 -8.82
CA ARG A 132 -5.70 7.32 -8.17
C ARG A 132 -5.98 7.00 -6.71
N CYS A 133 -6.14 5.71 -6.35
CA CYS A 133 -6.29 5.29 -4.95
C CYS A 133 -5.03 5.57 -4.13
N TRP A 134 -3.85 5.50 -4.74
CA TRP A 134 -2.56 5.70 -4.09
C TRP A 134 -2.05 7.16 -4.10
N ASP A 135 -2.90 8.13 -4.46
CA ASP A 135 -2.51 9.53 -4.44
C ASP A 135 -2.06 9.93 -3.02
N SER A 136 -0.95 10.67 -2.94
CA SER A 136 -0.40 11.13 -1.66
C SER A 136 -1.30 12.17 -1.00
N ASP A 137 -2.10 12.88 -1.80
CA ASP A 137 -3.16 13.76 -1.34
C ASP A 137 -4.46 12.96 -1.16
N PRO A 138 -4.95 12.77 0.08
CA PRO A 138 -6.17 12.01 0.34
C PRO A 138 -7.41 12.60 -0.37
N THR A 139 -7.43 13.90 -0.65
CA THR A 139 -8.56 14.58 -1.30
C THR A 139 -8.70 14.24 -2.78
N LYS A 140 -7.62 13.76 -3.42
CA LYS A 140 -7.61 13.33 -4.82
C LYS A 140 -8.01 11.87 -5.01
N ARG A 141 -8.05 11.10 -3.92
CA ARG A 141 -8.44 9.70 -3.97
C ARG A 141 -9.93 9.57 -4.30
N PRO A 142 -10.33 8.57 -5.10
CA PRO A 142 -11.73 8.37 -5.43
C PRO A 142 -12.51 7.90 -4.21
N LEU A 143 -13.80 8.24 -4.16
CA LEU A 143 -14.70 7.71 -3.14
C LEU A 143 -14.89 6.20 -3.33
N ILE A 144 -15.08 5.45 -2.24
CA ILE A 144 -15.37 4.01 -2.32
C ILE A 144 -16.61 3.71 -3.17
N THR A 145 -17.59 4.62 -3.20
CA THR A 145 -18.78 4.49 -4.05
C THR A 145 -18.45 4.54 -5.54
N GLU A 146 -17.45 5.32 -5.94
CA GLU A 146 -16.95 5.38 -7.31
C GLU A 146 -16.23 4.09 -7.67
N ILE A 147 -15.30 3.64 -6.81
CA ILE A 147 -14.54 2.40 -6.97
C ILE A 147 -15.49 1.20 -7.15
N ARG A 148 -16.46 1.05 -6.24
CA ARG A 148 -17.44 -0.05 -6.29
C ARG A 148 -18.27 -0.03 -7.57
N LYS A 149 -18.72 1.15 -8.00
CA LYS A 149 -19.46 1.31 -9.27
C LYS A 149 -18.59 0.93 -10.47
N THR A 150 -17.31 1.29 -10.47
CA THR A 150 -16.35 0.94 -11.52
C THR A 150 -16.14 -0.57 -11.59
N PHE A 151 -15.83 -1.22 -10.46
CA PHE A 151 -15.70 -2.69 -10.41
C PHE A 151 -17.00 -3.40 -10.80
N SER A 152 -18.16 -2.90 -10.36
CA SER A 152 -19.47 -3.43 -10.76
C SER A 152 -19.70 -3.33 -12.27
N LYS A 153 -19.27 -2.23 -12.92
CA LYS A 153 -19.36 -2.08 -14.38
C LYS A 153 -18.45 -3.09 -15.09
N TRP A 154 -17.20 -3.22 -14.68
CA TRP A 154 -16.27 -4.19 -15.25
C TRP A 154 -16.76 -5.63 -15.11
N PHE A 155 -17.32 -5.98 -13.95
CA PHE A 155 -17.80 -7.32 -13.69
C PHE A 155 -19.08 -7.69 -14.46
N HIS A 156 -20.07 -6.78 -14.53
CA HIS A 156 -21.40 -7.10 -15.11
C HIS A 156 -21.55 -6.74 -16.58
N ARG A 157 -20.97 -5.60 -17.01
CA ARG A 157 -21.27 -5.02 -18.32
C ARG A 157 -20.27 -5.40 -19.41
N ASN A 158 -19.13 -6.01 -19.03
CA ASN A 158 -18.07 -6.39 -19.96
C ASN A 158 -17.54 -5.23 -20.83
N ASN A 159 -17.75 -3.96 -20.43
CA ASN A 159 -17.39 -2.80 -21.25
C ASN A 159 -15.90 -2.77 -21.64
N ASP A 160 -15.03 -3.18 -20.71
CA ASP A 160 -13.58 -3.23 -20.90
C ASP A 160 -13.06 -4.66 -21.07
N LEU A 161 -13.93 -5.60 -21.46
CA LEU A 161 -13.63 -7.03 -21.53
C LEU A 161 -12.37 -7.31 -22.35
N GLU A 162 -12.09 -6.51 -23.38
CA GLU A 162 -10.90 -6.69 -24.20
C GLU A 162 -9.61 -6.40 -23.44
N GLN A 163 -9.52 -5.31 -22.66
CA GLN A 163 -8.34 -5.02 -21.84
C GLN A 163 -8.06 -6.14 -20.83
N PHE A 164 -9.10 -6.64 -20.18
CA PHE A 164 -8.97 -7.76 -19.22
C PHE A 164 -8.59 -9.08 -19.90
N LYS A 165 -9.04 -9.33 -21.14
CA LYS A 165 -8.62 -10.49 -21.93
C LYS A 165 -7.15 -10.41 -22.32
N GLN A 166 -6.70 -9.25 -22.80
CA GLN A 166 -5.29 -9.04 -23.18
C GLN A 166 -4.37 -9.19 -21.97
N ALA A 167 -4.74 -8.60 -20.83
CA ALA A 167 -4.07 -8.80 -19.56
C ALA A 167 -4.01 -10.28 -19.14
N GLU A 168 -5.09 -11.04 -19.33
CA GLU A 168 -5.12 -12.48 -19.02
C GLU A 168 -4.25 -13.32 -19.97
N ILE A 169 -4.16 -12.95 -21.25
CA ILE A 169 -3.24 -13.58 -22.21
C ILE A 169 -1.80 -13.34 -21.77
N LYS A 170 -1.45 -12.07 -21.51
CA LYS A 170 -0.12 -11.68 -21.04
C LYS A 170 0.26 -12.36 -19.73
N ARG A 171 -0.68 -12.47 -18.77
CA ARG A 171 -0.50 -13.21 -17.51
C ARG A 171 -0.08 -14.65 -17.76
N LYS A 172 -0.78 -15.36 -18.66
CA LYS A 172 -0.48 -16.76 -19.00
C LYS A 172 0.90 -16.91 -19.64
N GLU A 173 1.28 -15.98 -20.51
CA GLU A 173 2.62 -15.93 -21.10
C GLU A 173 3.70 -15.74 -20.03
N LEU A 174 3.53 -14.78 -19.13
CA LEU A 174 4.50 -14.51 -18.06
C LEU A 174 4.64 -15.69 -17.09
N ILE A 175 3.54 -16.38 -16.76
CA ILE A 175 3.57 -17.61 -15.97
C ILE A 175 4.34 -18.71 -16.70
N LYS A 176 4.09 -18.91 -18.01
CA LYS A 176 4.81 -19.90 -18.82
C LYS A 176 6.31 -19.60 -18.90
N LEU A 177 6.66 -18.31 -18.98
CA LEU A 177 8.04 -17.83 -18.96
C LEU A 177 8.68 -17.84 -17.56
N LYS A 178 7.95 -18.27 -16.52
CA LYS A 178 8.39 -18.23 -15.12
C LYS A 178 8.85 -16.84 -14.68
N LYS A 179 8.21 -15.79 -15.22
CA LYS A 179 8.39 -14.39 -14.80
C LYS A 179 7.36 -13.97 -13.76
N LEU A 180 6.32 -14.77 -13.55
CA LEU A 180 5.21 -14.48 -12.65
C LEU A 180 4.80 -15.76 -11.91
N GLY A 181 4.61 -15.67 -10.59
CA GLY A 181 4.20 -16.81 -9.75
C GLY A 181 4.56 -16.61 -8.28
N PRO A 182 4.08 -17.48 -7.38
CA PRO A 182 4.32 -17.35 -5.94
C PRO A 182 5.80 -17.47 -5.55
N GLU A 183 6.59 -18.12 -6.40
CA GLU A 183 8.04 -18.28 -6.28
C GLU A 183 8.84 -17.09 -6.82
N PHE A 184 8.18 -16.13 -7.49
CA PHE A 184 8.78 -14.92 -8.08
C PHE A 184 8.33 -13.62 -7.41
N ASN A 185 7.31 -13.63 -6.55
CA ASN A 185 7.20 -12.66 -5.47
C ASN A 185 8.39 -12.94 -4.55
N GLY A 186 9.50 -12.22 -4.72
CA GLY A 186 10.81 -12.52 -4.14
C GLY A 186 10.75 -13.06 -2.71
N LYS A 187 11.62 -14.02 -2.37
CA LYS A 187 11.68 -14.67 -1.06
C LYS A 187 11.48 -13.63 0.04
N THR A 188 10.28 -13.60 0.63
CA THR A 188 9.99 -12.70 1.74
C THR A 188 10.97 -13.05 2.84
N HIS A 189 11.63 -12.03 3.40
CA HIS A 189 12.55 -12.26 4.50
C HIS A 189 11.82 -13.06 5.59
N PRO A 190 12.43 -14.08 6.24
CA PRO A 190 11.74 -14.88 7.26
C PRO A 190 11.17 -14.05 8.43
N SER A 191 11.75 -12.86 8.67
CA SER A 191 11.29 -11.88 9.65
C SER A 191 10.29 -10.85 9.10
N ALA A 192 9.87 -10.97 7.84
CA ALA A 192 8.86 -10.10 7.26
C ALA A 192 7.52 -10.33 7.97
N ILE A 193 6.89 -9.21 8.31
CA ILE A 193 5.68 -9.19 9.12
C ILE A 193 4.55 -8.72 8.24
N TYR A 194 3.50 -9.53 8.16
CA TYR A 194 2.28 -9.25 7.41
C TYR A 194 1.04 -9.26 8.33
N THR A 195 1.27 -9.10 9.63
CA THR A 195 0.22 -8.98 10.65
C THR A 195 0.25 -7.61 11.28
N SER A 196 -0.93 -7.07 11.53
CA SER A 196 -1.15 -5.75 12.10
C SER A 196 -0.51 -5.64 13.48
N ARG A 197 0.17 -4.52 13.73
CA ARG A 197 0.82 -4.22 15.01
C ARG A 197 0.94 -2.72 15.22
N SER A 198 1.23 -2.32 16.46
CA SER A 198 1.63 -0.95 16.76
C SER A 198 2.89 -0.60 15.97
N LEU A 199 2.84 0.51 15.23
CA LEU A 199 3.95 1.02 14.42
C LEU A 199 4.83 2.01 15.19
N ARG A 200 4.45 2.38 16.42
CA ARG A 200 5.20 3.31 17.27
C ARG A 200 6.69 2.97 17.41
N PRO A 201 7.10 1.70 17.66
CA PRO A 201 8.52 1.36 17.80
C PRO A 201 9.34 1.66 16.54
N PHE A 202 8.73 1.48 15.37
CA PHE A 202 9.39 1.71 14.08
C PHE A 202 9.49 3.20 13.76
N ILE A 203 8.42 3.96 14.00
CA ILE A 203 8.39 5.42 13.79
C ILE A 203 9.42 6.09 14.70
N SER A 204 9.47 5.71 15.98
CA SER A 204 10.46 6.25 16.94
C SER A 204 11.90 5.94 16.52
N SER A 205 12.14 4.75 15.97
CA SER A 205 13.46 4.34 15.48
C SER A 205 13.89 5.17 14.27
N CYS A 206 13.00 5.37 13.29
CA CYS A 206 13.28 6.20 12.12
C CYS A 206 13.61 7.65 12.52
N SER A 207 12.82 8.27 13.40
CA SER A 207 13.09 9.64 13.86
C SER A 207 14.47 9.78 14.52
N SER A 208 14.94 8.74 15.23
CA SER A 208 16.28 8.74 15.85
C SER A 208 17.42 8.58 14.83
N ILE A 209 17.17 7.91 13.71
CA ILE A 209 18.14 7.72 12.61
C ILE A 209 18.27 9.01 11.81
N PHE A 210 17.15 9.65 11.45
CA PHE A 210 17.16 10.93 10.71
C PHE A 210 17.66 12.12 11.54
N SER A 211 17.69 12.00 12.86
CA SER A 211 18.30 12.99 13.76
C SER A 211 19.83 12.90 13.82
N LYS A 212 20.44 11.83 13.33
CA LYS A 212 21.89 11.64 13.33
C LYS A 212 22.42 11.71 11.89
N ASP A 213 22.91 12.89 11.54
CA ASP A 213 23.82 13.17 10.43
C ASP A 213 23.49 12.56 9.06
N TYR A 214 22.73 13.29 8.24
CA TYR A 214 22.89 13.23 6.79
C TYR A 214 22.84 14.64 6.19
N ASN A 215 24.02 15.26 6.07
CA ASN A 215 24.24 16.26 5.03
C ASN A 215 24.44 15.50 3.70
N SER A 216 23.54 15.73 2.74
CA SER A 216 23.60 15.39 1.32
C SER A 216 23.74 13.90 0.92
N ILE A 217 22.61 13.32 0.46
CA ILE A 217 22.39 12.71 -0.86
C ILE A 217 20.86 12.60 -1.00
N GLU A 218 20.27 13.35 -1.93
CA GLU A 218 18.88 13.16 -2.35
C GLU A 218 18.77 11.78 -3.03
N LEU A 219 18.16 10.83 -2.33
CA LEU A 219 17.38 9.78 -2.97
C LEU A 219 15.97 10.36 -3.08
N GLU A 220 15.50 10.61 -4.32
CA GLU A 220 14.10 10.98 -4.61
C GLU A 220 13.15 9.91 -4.02
N LEU A 221 12.75 10.13 -2.78
CA LEU A 221 11.46 9.74 -2.26
C LEU A 221 10.63 11.02 -2.37
N ASP A 222 9.59 11.03 -3.21
CA ASP A 222 8.65 12.14 -3.38
C ASP A 222 7.90 12.45 -2.07
N ILE A 223 8.60 13.03 -1.11
CA ILE A 223 8.07 13.62 0.11
C ILE A 223 8.30 15.11 -0.05
N ASP A 224 7.29 15.77 -0.63
CA ASP A 224 7.27 17.21 -0.83
C ASP A 224 7.12 17.91 0.55
N ILE A 225 8.23 18.12 1.24
CA ILE A 225 8.29 18.90 2.49
C ILE A 225 8.45 20.37 2.10
N LYS A 226 7.33 21.04 1.85
CA LYS A 226 7.33 22.51 1.87
C LYS A 226 7.72 22.97 3.27
N SER A 227 8.88 23.64 3.35
CA SER A 227 9.47 24.21 4.54
C SER A 227 8.46 25.05 5.33
N SER A 228 8.01 24.52 6.47
CA SER A 228 7.35 25.30 7.50
C SER A 228 8.42 26.06 8.29
N ASN A 229 8.38 27.38 8.20
CA ASN A 229 9.20 28.36 8.92
C ASN A 229 9.49 27.95 10.39
N ILE A 230 10.76 27.78 10.73
CA ILE A 230 11.22 27.86 12.12
C ILE A 230 12.32 28.91 12.23
N LEU A 231 12.04 29.86 13.11
CA LEU A 231 12.78 31.05 13.48
C LEU A 231 14.04 30.72 14.30
N GLY A 232 15.13 31.44 14.04
CA GLY A 232 16.35 31.52 14.86
C GLY A 232 17.46 30.56 14.40
N THR A 233 18.70 30.95 14.12
CA THR A 233 19.50 32.03 14.70
C THR A 233 20.64 32.33 13.71
N LYS A 234 20.91 33.62 13.43
CA LYS A 234 22.12 34.06 12.69
C LYS A 234 23.38 33.54 13.39
N ARG A 235 24.28 32.90 12.65
CA ARG A 235 25.72 32.94 12.91
C ARG A 235 26.47 33.04 11.58
N ASN A 236 27.16 34.17 11.43
CA ASN A 236 28.14 34.41 10.37
C ASN A 236 29.27 33.39 10.50
N ILE A 237 29.76 32.86 9.37
CA ILE A 237 31.02 32.12 9.31
C ILE A 237 31.85 32.72 8.17
N GLU A 238 33.03 33.19 8.57
CA GLU A 238 34.11 33.69 7.72
C GLU A 238 34.69 32.56 6.86
N GLU A 239 35.05 32.90 5.63
CA GLU A 239 35.74 32.03 4.68
C GLU A 239 37.11 31.60 5.21
N LEU A 240 37.35 30.28 5.21
CA LEU A 240 38.71 29.73 5.20
C LEU A 240 38.84 28.82 3.98
N GLU A 241 39.55 29.34 2.98
CA GLU A 241 40.05 28.59 1.84
C GLU A 241 41.02 27.50 2.32
N ILE A 242 40.77 26.25 1.96
CA ILE A 242 41.76 25.19 2.01
C ILE A 242 41.90 24.63 0.60
N ASN A 243 42.93 25.09 -0.10
CA ASN A 243 43.39 24.49 -1.35
C ASN A 243 44.08 23.16 -1.04
N SER A 244 43.61 22.13 -1.74
CA SER A 244 44.22 20.81 -1.85
C SER A 244 45.51 20.83 -2.69
N TYR A 245 46.19 19.68 -2.69
CA TYR A 245 47.32 19.19 -3.51
C TYR A 245 48.60 19.06 -2.66
N GLY A 246 49.25 17.91 -2.53
CA GLY A 246 49.19 16.69 -3.32
C GLY A 246 50.61 16.24 -3.64
N ASN A 247 51.14 15.36 -2.79
CA ASN A 247 52.08 14.27 -3.10
C ASN A 247 53.40 14.57 -3.87
N SER A 248 54.56 14.28 -3.27
CA SER A 248 55.45 13.17 -3.69
C SER A 248 56.91 13.34 -3.24
N GLY A 249 57.41 12.29 -2.58
CA GLY A 249 58.68 11.62 -2.87
C GLY A 249 60.02 12.38 -2.96
N LYS A 250 60.94 11.93 -2.09
CA LYS A 250 62.33 11.48 -2.35
C LYS A 250 63.50 12.30 -1.74
N HIS A 251 64.32 11.50 -1.04
CA HIS A 251 65.79 11.54 -0.88
C HIS A 251 66.48 12.56 0.06
N ILE A 252 66.71 12.10 1.30
CA ILE A 252 68.00 11.84 1.99
C ILE A 252 69.31 12.49 1.48
N LYS A 253 70.08 13.02 2.46
CA LYS A 253 71.54 13.34 2.55
C LYS A 253 72.01 14.61 1.80
N ASN A 254 72.82 15.50 2.36
CA ASN A 254 73.67 15.56 3.57
C ASN A 254 73.58 16.97 4.14
#